data_AF-A0A7H8XTV1-F1
#
_entry.id   AF-A0A7H8XTV1-F1
#
_cell.length_a   1.000
_cell.length_b   1.000
_cell.length_c   1.000
_cell.angle_alpha   90.00
_cell.angle_beta   90.00
_cell.angle_gamma   90.00
#
_symmetry.space_group_name_H-M   'P 1'
#
loop_
_entity.id
_entity.type
_entity.pdbx_description
1 polymer ?
#
loop_
_entity_poly.entity_id
_entity_poly.type
_entity_poly.pdbx_seq_one_letter_code
_entity_poly.pdbx_strand_id
1 'polypeptide(L)'
;MSTVRVGVRCDAGPTRGVGHLVRCLALAEEFLARGHRVEFFGTVEGVGWAGRQLAARGIPLHPGPERPADLVAAARRHDLDVVVLDSYELDPAGAGALRAAGVVTLAVVDGDTRGQDADVYLDQNLGAAHGPLPGRLLAGTAYPLLRDAVVAARPATPRTATPVARPRVLAFFGGTDAFGAAPVLARVLLATGHPMDLTVVVGRADVETELAALTPGRGQAVRPVPPTDDLPALVTAADLVVSAAGTSTWELCCLGAPAALVCVVDNQRESYGRVVDAGLAAGLGELPALAAAGLPGRAARAGAARTLRALLDSPERRAALAARAWATVDGRGRARVADAVLALVGAPSRS
;
A
#
# COMPACT_ATOMS: atom_id res chain seq x y z
N MET A 1 -15.36 20.71 -18.85
CA MET A 1 -15.13 21.10 -17.44
C MET A 1 -13.86 21.92 -17.40
N SER A 2 -13.75 22.92 -16.51
CA SER A 2 -12.50 23.65 -16.30
C SER A 2 -11.40 22.70 -15.79
N THR A 3 -10.15 22.99 -16.15
CA THR A 3 -8.99 22.24 -15.64
C THR A 3 -8.81 22.55 -14.16
N VAL A 4 -9.08 21.56 -13.32
CA VAL A 4 -8.81 21.59 -11.87
C VAL A 4 -7.32 21.47 -11.57
N ARG A 5 -6.84 22.21 -10.57
CA ARG A 5 -5.47 22.19 -10.06
C ARG A 5 -5.44 21.55 -8.67
N VAL A 6 -4.76 20.42 -8.57
CA VAL A 6 -4.72 19.57 -7.38
C VAL A 6 -3.33 19.63 -6.75
N GLY A 7 -3.25 20.03 -5.49
CA GLY A 7 -2.06 19.84 -4.67
C GLY A 7 -2.14 18.56 -3.87
N VAL A 8 -1.03 17.84 -3.76
CA VAL A 8 -0.93 16.65 -2.91
C VAL A 8 0.16 16.87 -1.88
N ARG A 9 -0.22 16.88 -0.59
CA ARG A 9 0.71 17.00 0.53
C ARG A 9 0.95 15.63 1.15
N CYS A 10 2.13 15.08 0.91
CA CYS A 10 2.61 13.85 1.55
C CYS A 10 4.13 13.83 1.63
N ASP A 11 4.68 13.07 2.57
CA ASP A 11 6.12 12.85 2.70
C ASP A 11 6.47 11.37 2.47
N ALA A 12 7.68 11.11 1.98
CA ALA A 12 8.22 9.77 1.80
C ALA A 12 9.71 9.73 2.12
N GLY A 13 10.15 8.64 2.75
CA GLY A 13 11.55 8.47 3.11
C GLY A 13 11.85 7.09 3.67
N PRO A 14 13.13 6.78 3.96
CA PRO A 14 13.55 5.46 4.43
C PRO A 14 12.87 5.04 5.73
N THR A 15 12.72 5.97 6.67
CA THR A 15 12.09 5.74 7.98
C THR A 15 10.56 5.79 7.92
N ARG A 16 10.00 6.73 7.14
CA ARG A 16 8.54 6.92 7.00
C ARG A 16 7.88 5.87 6.11
N GLY A 17 8.68 5.24 5.25
CA GLY A 17 8.18 4.41 4.16
C GLY A 17 7.71 5.25 2.97
N VAL A 18 7.17 4.55 1.97
CA VAL A 18 6.72 5.13 0.69
C VAL A 18 5.22 4.97 0.44
N GLY A 19 4.49 4.40 1.41
CA GLY A 19 3.09 4.02 1.24
C GLY A 19 2.18 5.22 0.92
N HIS A 20 2.40 6.35 1.59
CA HIS A 20 1.66 7.61 1.39
C HIS A 20 1.84 8.10 -0.04
N LEU A 21 3.10 8.23 -0.48
CA LEU A 21 3.42 8.65 -1.84
C LEU A 21 2.83 7.70 -2.89
N VAL A 22 2.91 6.39 -2.70
CA VAL A 22 2.37 5.42 -3.67
C VAL A 22 0.87 5.56 -3.86
N ARG A 23 0.10 5.68 -2.76
CA ARG A 23 -1.37 5.83 -2.85
C ARG A 23 -1.76 7.21 -3.37
N CYS A 24 -1.03 8.25 -2.97
CA CYS A 24 -1.19 9.61 -3.50
C CYS A 24 -0.89 9.69 -5.00
N LEU A 25 0.16 9.01 -5.47
CA LEU A 25 0.51 8.92 -6.88
C LEU A 25 -0.59 8.21 -7.68
N ALA A 26 -1.19 7.15 -7.14
CA ALA A 26 -2.30 6.48 -7.78
C ALA A 26 -3.50 7.42 -7.99
N LEU A 27 -3.82 8.27 -7.02
CA LEU A 27 -4.88 9.26 -7.19
C LEU A 27 -4.47 10.38 -8.17
N ALA A 28 -3.19 10.79 -8.17
CA ALA A 28 -2.66 11.76 -9.12
C ALA A 28 -2.78 11.27 -10.57
N GLU A 29 -2.47 9.99 -10.85
CA GLU A 29 -2.66 9.37 -12.17
C GLU A 29 -4.10 9.53 -12.67
N GLU A 30 -5.09 9.33 -11.81
CA GLU A 30 -6.51 9.50 -12.15
C GLU A 30 -6.84 10.95 -12.52
N PHE A 31 -6.36 11.93 -11.75
CA PHE A 31 -6.57 13.34 -12.06
C PHE A 31 -5.88 13.75 -13.38
N LEU A 32 -4.64 13.32 -13.60
CA LEU A 32 -3.91 13.59 -14.85
C LEU A 32 -4.62 12.97 -16.05
N ALA A 33 -5.09 11.72 -15.94
CA ALA A 33 -5.82 11.03 -17.01
C ALA A 33 -7.13 11.76 -17.41
N ARG A 34 -7.71 12.53 -16.48
CA ARG A 34 -8.91 13.36 -16.71
C ARG A 34 -8.59 14.78 -17.20
N GLY A 35 -7.33 15.10 -17.46
CA GLY A 35 -6.89 16.41 -17.96
C GLY A 35 -6.76 17.49 -16.89
N HIS A 36 -6.63 17.11 -15.62
CA HIS A 36 -6.36 18.01 -14.51
C HIS A 36 -4.85 18.18 -14.27
N ARG A 37 -4.45 19.20 -13.51
CA ARG A 37 -3.05 19.43 -13.13
C ARG A 37 -2.81 18.95 -11.71
N VAL A 38 -1.67 18.31 -11.49
CA VAL A 38 -1.28 17.81 -10.18
C VAL A 38 0.13 18.29 -9.83
N GLU A 39 0.29 18.79 -8.61
CA GLU A 39 1.56 19.22 -8.04
C GLU A 39 1.73 18.58 -6.65
N PHE A 40 2.92 18.09 -6.32
CA PHE A 40 3.21 17.50 -5.02
C PHE A 40 3.95 18.48 -4.11
N PHE A 41 3.65 18.41 -2.83
CA PHE A 41 4.27 19.22 -1.78
C PHE A 41 4.76 18.28 -0.66
N GLY A 42 6.06 18.29 -0.39
CA GLY A 42 6.64 17.44 0.65
C GLY A 42 8.09 17.11 0.41
N THR A 43 8.55 16.18 1.23
CA THR A 43 9.92 15.66 1.18
C THR A 43 9.90 14.23 0.66
N VAL A 44 10.67 13.97 -0.40
CA VAL A 44 10.91 12.62 -0.96
C VAL A 44 12.41 12.35 -0.90
N GLU A 45 12.89 11.96 0.28
CA GLU A 45 14.32 11.79 0.56
C GLU A 45 14.74 10.32 0.46
N GLY A 46 15.95 10.05 -0.04
CA GLY A 46 16.56 8.71 0.05
C GLY A 46 15.84 7.59 -0.71
N VAL A 47 14.80 7.91 -1.48
CA VAL A 47 14.01 6.95 -2.26
C VAL A 47 14.08 7.34 -3.74
N GLY A 48 15.22 7.09 -4.39
CA GLY A 48 15.44 7.53 -5.78
C GLY A 48 14.40 7.03 -6.79
N TRP A 49 13.80 5.87 -6.55
CA TRP A 49 12.68 5.36 -7.35
C TRP A 49 11.44 6.26 -7.27
N ALA A 50 11.07 6.72 -6.08
CA ALA A 50 9.90 7.54 -5.84
C ALA A 50 9.97 8.89 -6.58
N GLY A 51 11.14 9.56 -6.52
CA GLY A 51 11.38 10.79 -7.30
C GLY A 51 11.27 10.56 -8.81
N ARG A 52 11.78 9.43 -9.32
CA ARG A 52 11.63 9.06 -10.73
C ARG A 52 10.17 8.85 -11.14
N GLN A 53 9.33 8.29 -10.26
CA GLN A 53 7.91 8.09 -10.56
C GLN A 53 7.16 9.41 -10.77
N LEU A 54 7.48 10.44 -9.98
CA LEU A 54 6.91 11.80 -10.15
C LEU A 54 7.41 12.42 -11.47
N ALA A 55 8.72 12.38 -11.70
CA ALA A 55 9.34 12.94 -12.90
C ALA A 55 8.83 12.29 -14.20
N ALA A 56 8.66 10.96 -14.21
CA ALA A 56 8.15 10.21 -15.36
C ALA A 56 6.72 10.59 -15.75
N ARG A 57 5.95 11.15 -14.81
CA ARG A 57 4.58 11.64 -15.03
C ARG A 57 4.51 13.17 -15.20
N GLY A 58 5.66 13.84 -15.20
CA GLY A 58 5.73 15.29 -15.28
C GLY A 58 5.11 16.01 -14.08
N ILE A 59 5.06 15.37 -12.91
CA ILE A 59 4.47 15.94 -11.69
C ILE A 59 5.55 16.75 -10.96
N PRO A 60 5.38 18.08 -10.79
CA PRO A 60 6.30 18.90 -10.01
C PRO A 60 6.30 18.49 -8.53
N LEU A 61 7.47 18.50 -7.90
CA LEU A 61 7.64 18.34 -6.46
C LEU A 61 8.17 19.65 -5.87
N HIS A 62 7.45 20.17 -4.87
CA HIS A 62 7.77 21.38 -4.14
C HIS A 62 8.04 21.06 -2.66
N PRO A 63 8.76 21.94 -1.92
CA PRO A 63 8.85 21.83 -0.48
C PRO A 63 7.46 21.78 0.18
N GLY A 64 7.30 20.90 1.16
CA GLY A 64 6.04 20.69 1.87
C GLY A 64 5.76 21.77 2.91
N PRO A 65 4.64 22.52 2.85
CA PRO A 65 4.20 23.35 3.96
C PRO A 65 3.84 22.47 5.17
N GLU A 66 4.23 22.89 6.37
CA GLU A 66 4.00 22.14 7.62
C GLU A 66 2.86 22.73 8.46
N ARG A 67 2.70 24.06 8.44
CA ARG A 67 1.68 24.75 9.25
C ARG A 67 0.41 25.03 8.43
N PRO A 68 -0.76 25.11 9.07
CA PRO A 68 -2.03 25.43 8.38
C PRO A 68 -1.97 26.70 7.53
N ALA A 69 -1.35 27.77 8.03
CA ALA A 69 -1.21 29.03 7.29
C ALA A 69 -0.35 28.89 6.03
N ASP A 70 0.71 28.05 6.09
CA ASP A 70 1.60 27.81 4.96
C ASP A 70 0.92 26.94 3.89
N LEU A 71 0.06 26.00 4.29
CA LEU A 71 -0.78 25.22 3.38
C LEU A 71 -1.69 26.14 2.57
N VAL A 72 -2.37 27.08 3.24
CA VAL A 72 -3.25 28.07 2.57
C VAL A 72 -2.44 28.98 1.66
N ALA A 73 -1.27 29.44 2.09
CA ALA A 73 -0.40 30.28 1.27
C ALA A 73 0.09 29.56 0.01
N ALA A 74 0.47 28.28 0.13
CA ALA A 74 0.84 27.44 -1.01
C ALA A 74 -0.34 27.25 -1.97
N ALA A 75 -1.54 26.94 -1.44
CA ALA A 75 -2.73 26.78 -2.26
C ALA A 75 -3.06 28.04 -3.07
N ARG A 76 -2.99 29.22 -2.46
CA ARG A 76 -3.18 30.50 -3.17
C ARG A 76 -2.10 30.77 -4.21
N ARG A 77 -0.83 30.52 -3.87
CA ARG A 77 0.30 30.77 -4.77
C ARG A 77 0.27 29.90 -6.03
N HIS A 78 -0.24 28.68 -5.91
CA HIS A 78 -0.31 27.70 -6.99
C HIS A 78 -1.71 27.60 -7.61
N ASP A 79 -2.64 28.48 -7.23
CA ASP A 79 -4.05 28.49 -7.64
C ASP A 79 -4.73 27.12 -7.49
N LEU A 80 -4.50 26.44 -6.36
CA LEU A 80 -5.04 25.10 -6.12
C LEU A 80 -6.54 25.16 -5.80
N ASP A 81 -7.33 24.37 -6.53
CA ASP A 81 -8.76 24.17 -6.24
C ASP A 81 -8.97 23.05 -5.21
N VAL A 82 -8.06 22.08 -5.19
CA VAL A 82 -8.11 20.89 -4.34
C VAL A 82 -6.78 20.68 -3.66
N VAL A 83 -6.80 20.28 -2.38
CA VAL A 83 -5.63 19.75 -1.67
C VAL A 83 -5.94 18.40 -1.05
N VAL A 84 -5.12 17.39 -1.41
CA VAL A 84 -5.09 16.07 -0.79
C VAL A 84 -4.06 16.07 0.32
N LEU A 85 -4.46 15.73 1.55
CA LEU A 85 -3.62 15.66 2.74
C LEU A 85 -3.43 14.20 3.15
N ASP A 86 -2.18 13.73 3.13
CA ASP A 86 -1.81 12.36 3.51
C ASP A 86 -0.54 12.35 4.36
N SER A 87 -0.71 12.69 5.64
CA SER A 87 0.37 12.69 6.63
C SER A 87 -0.18 12.57 8.05
N TYR A 88 0.48 11.76 8.88
CA TYR A 88 0.16 11.65 10.31
C TYR A 88 0.71 12.82 11.15
N GLU A 89 1.68 13.55 10.61
CA GLU A 89 2.45 14.55 11.35
C GLU A 89 2.00 15.98 11.08
N LEU A 90 1.25 16.20 9.99
CA LEU A 90 0.67 17.51 9.73
C LEU A 90 -0.34 17.89 10.81
N ASP A 91 -0.34 19.16 11.18
CA ASP A 91 -1.35 19.72 12.05
C ASP A 91 -2.76 19.46 11.47
N PRO A 92 -3.66 18.77 12.20
CA PRO A 92 -4.99 18.46 11.72
C PRO A 92 -5.85 19.69 11.39
N ALA A 93 -5.51 20.87 11.93
CA ALA A 93 -6.18 22.12 11.60
C ALA A 93 -5.91 22.58 10.14
N GLY A 94 -4.92 21.99 9.45
CA GLY A 94 -4.60 22.30 8.07
C GLY A 94 -5.75 22.09 7.10
N ALA A 95 -6.52 21.01 7.26
CA ALA A 95 -7.70 20.74 6.43
C ALA A 95 -8.75 21.84 6.58
N GLY A 96 -9.11 22.20 7.81
CA GLY A 96 -10.10 23.24 8.08
C GLY A 96 -9.65 24.62 7.59
N ALA A 97 -8.36 24.93 7.70
CA ALA A 97 -7.80 26.19 7.19
C ALA A 97 -7.89 26.31 5.66
N LEU A 98 -7.61 25.22 4.93
CA LEU A 98 -7.76 25.16 3.48
C LEU A 98 -9.23 25.28 3.05
N ARG A 99 -10.12 24.56 3.73
CA ARG A 99 -11.57 24.62 3.51
C ARG A 99 -12.13 26.02 3.72
N ALA A 100 -11.75 26.68 4.82
CA ALA A 100 -12.12 28.08 5.09
C ALA A 100 -11.57 29.07 4.04
N ALA A 101 -10.48 28.72 3.36
CA ALA A 101 -9.93 29.49 2.24
C ALA A 101 -10.60 29.17 0.89
N GLY A 102 -11.63 28.31 0.85
CA GLY A 102 -12.36 27.94 -0.36
C GLY A 102 -11.71 26.83 -1.19
N VAL A 103 -10.73 26.12 -0.64
CA VAL A 103 -10.04 25.01 -1.30
C VAL A 103 -10.69 23.69 -0.87
N VAL A 104 -11.09 22.85 -1.82
CA VAL A 104 -11.67 21.54 -1.52
C VAL A 104 -10.61 20.64 -0.90
N THR A 105 -10.94 19.97 0.20
CA THR A 105 -9.98 19.16 0.95
C THR A 105 -10.34 17.68 0.96
N LEU A 106 -9.35 16.84 0.66
CA LEU A 106 -9.40 15.40 0.85
C LEU A 106 -8.38 15.01 1.93
N ALA A 107 -8.85 14.51 3.08
CA ALA A 107 -7.97 13.94 4.10
C ALA A 107 -7.93 12.41 3.97
N VAL A 108 -6.75 11.85 3.72
CA VAL A 108 -6.53 10.40 3.82
C VAL A 108 -6.33 10.04 5.29
N VAL A 109 -7.12 9.10 5.78
CA VAL A 109 -7.13 8.66 7.18
C VAL A 109 -7.00 7.14 7.25
N ASP A 110 -6.38 6.65 8.31
CA ASP A 110 -6.18 5.22 8.57
C ASP A 110 -6.72 4.92 9.97
N GLY A 111 -8.05 4.91 10.12
CA GLY A 111 -8.76 4.66 11.38
C GLY A 111 -8.96 5.89 12.28
N ASP A 112 -8.01 6.82 12.34
CA ASP A 112 -8.14 8.05 13.14
C ASP A 112 -8.13 9.31 12.24
N THR A 113 -9.15 10.15 12.39
CA THR A 113 -9.25 11.43 11.66
C THR A 113 -8.35 12.51 12.25
N ARG A 114 -7.89 12.33 13.50
CA ARG A 114 -7.11 13.29 14.29
C ARG A 114 -7.81 14.64 14.49
N GLY A 115 -9.13 14.67 14.35
CA GLY A 115 -9.92 15.91 14.42
C GLY A 115 -9.78 16.83 13.20
N GLN A 116 -9.28 16.32 12.07
CA GLN A 116 -9.26 17.07 10.82
C GLN A 116 -10.69 17.49 10.41
N ASP A 117 -10.85 18.70 9.86
CA ASP A 117 -12.08 19.21 9.23
C ASP A 117 -11.88 19.29 7.72
N ALA A 118 -12.28 18.23 7.00
CA ALA A 118 -12.10 18.10 5.56
C ALA A 118 -13.46 17.96 4.85
N ASP A 119 -13.51 18.32 3.57
CA ASP A 119 -14.73 18.13 2.76
C ASP A 119 -14.96 16.65 2.43
N VAL A 120 -13.86 15.90 2.23
CA VAL A 120 -13.86 14.46 1.98
C VAL A 120 -12.83 13.78 2.88
N TYR A 121 -13.22 12.65 3.47
CA TYR A 121 -12.35 11.75 4.20
C TYR A 121 -12.24 10.43 3.45
N LEU A 122 -11.04 9.89 3.34
CA LEU A 122 -10.79 8.60 2.72
C LEU A 122 -10.14 7.63 3.71
N ASP A 123 -10.84 6.56 4.04
CA ASP A 123 -10.29 5.42 4.77
C ASP A 123 -10.45 4.14 3.94
N GLN A 124 -9.40 3.75 3.23
CA GLN A 124 -9.44 2.61 2.31
C GLN A 124 -9.43 1.24 3.00
N ASN A 125 -9.33 1.19 4.34
CA ASN A 125 -9.09 -0.06 5.06
C ASN A 125 -10.34 -0.93 5.18
N LEU A 126 -10.15 -2.25 5.25
CA LEU A 126 -11.25 -3.20 5.42
C LEU A 126 -12.02 -2.92 6.72
N GLY A 127 -13.34 -2.83 6.60
CA GLY A 127 -14.21 -2.53 7.74
C GLY A 127 -14.04 -1.12 8.30
N ALA A 128 -13.38 -0.21 7.56
CA ALA A 128 -13.29 1.18 7.96
C ALA A 128 -14.69 1.77 8.18
N ALA A 129 -14.88 2.34 9.37
CA ALA A 129 -16.10 3.01 9.78
C ALA A 129 -15.71 4.12 10.74
N HIS A 130 -16.36 5.26 10.63
CA HIS A 130 -16.14 6.42 11.49
C HIS A 130 -17.48 6.88 12.05
N GLY A 131 -17.45 7.58 13.18
CA GLY A 131 -18.62 8.30 13.68
C GLY A 131 -19.04 9.44 12.73
N PRO A 132 -20.01 10.27 13.14
CA PRO A 132 -20.39 11.46 12.37
C PRO A 132 -19.16 12.35 12.09
N LEU A 133 -18.94 12.69 10.81
CA LEU A 133 -17.88 13.56 10.34
C LEU A 133 -18.48 14.81 9.68
N PRO A 134 -17.77 15.96 9.68
CA PRO A 134 -18.27 17.19 9.05
C PRO A 134 -18.31 17.10 7.51
N GLY A 135 -17.50 16.22 6.93
CA GLY A 135 -17.41 15.98 5.49
C GLY A 135 -17.87 14.58 5.07
N ARG A 136 -17.76 14.31 3.77
CA ARG A 136 -18.15 13.03 3.18
C ARG A 136 -17.10 11.96 3.47
N LEU A 137 -17.51 10.86 4.10
CA LEU A 137 -16.65 9.69 4.28
C LEU A 137 -16.70 8.74 3.06
N LEU A 138 -15.53 8.40 2.54
CA LEU A 138 -15.30 7.33 1.58
C LEU A 138 -14.53 6.21 2.30
N ALA A 139 -15.26 5.20 2.78
CA ALA A 139 -14.68 4.16 3.62
C ALA A 139 -14.76 2.77 2.99
N GLY A 140 -13.74 1.95 3.27
CA GLY A 140 -13.71 0.54 2.92
C GLY A 140 -13.02 0.23 1.59
N THR A 141 -13.03 -1.06 1.26
CA THR A 141 -12.32 -1.63 0.10
C THR A 141 -12.92 -1.26 -1.25
N ALA A 142 -13.96 -0.43 -1.28
CA ALA A 142 -14.46 0.21 -2.49
C ALA A 142 -13.58 1.40 -2.94
N TYR A 143 -12.73 1.95 -2.07
CA TYR A 143 -11.94 3.15 -2.31
C TYR A 143 -10.39 3.01 -2.30
N PRO A 144 -9.75 1.82 -2.33
CA PRO A 144 -8.30 1.74 -2.46
C PRO A 144 -7.75 2.54 -3.65
N LEU A 145 -6.70 3.32 -3.37
CA LEU A 145 -5.97 4.07 -4.38
C LEU A 145 -4.88 3.17 -4.98
N LEU A 146 -5.13 2.66 -6.18
CA LEU A 146 -4.23 1.72 -6.87
C LEU A 146 -3.66 2.35 -8.14
N ARG A 147 -2.36 2.12 -8.38
CA ARG A 147 -1.66 2.66 -9.55
C ARG A 147 -2.15 2.03 -10.85
N ASP A 148 -1.96 2.75 -11.97
CA ASP A 148 -2.26 2.28 -13.33
C ASP A 148 -1.71 0.88 -13.59
N ALA A 149 -0.45 0.65 -13.23
CA ALA A 149 0.21 -0.64 -13.43
C ALA A 149 -0.49 -1.80 -12.70
N VAL A 150 -1.12 -1.54 -11.55
CA VAL A 150 -1.87 -2.56 -10.78
C VAL A 150 -3.23 -2.80 -11.43
N VAL A 151 -3.95 -1.72 -11.76
CA VAL A 151 -5.28 -1.81 -12.39
C VAL A 151 -5.18 -2.47 -13.76
N ALA A 152 -4.16 -2.14 -14.56
CA ALA A 152 -3.90 -2.73 -15.86
C ALA A 152 -3.48 -4.22 -15.78
N ALA A 153 -2.78 -4.61 -14.70
CA ALA A 153 -2.38 -6.00 -14.48
C ALA A 153 -3.51 -6.86 -13.87
N ARG A 154 -4.64 -6.26 -13.47
CA ARG A 154 -5.75 -6.97 -12.84
C ARG A 154 -6.31 -8.07 -13.76
N PRO A 155 -6.32 -9.34 -13.32
CA PRO A 155 -6.93 -10.41 -14.08
C PRO A 155 -8.45 -10.23 -14.24
N ALA A 156 -9.00 -10.66 -15.38
CA ALA A 156 -10.44 -10.61 -15.65
C ALA A 156 -11.26 -11.58 -14.77
N THR A 157 -10.63 -12.65 -14.28
CA THR A 157 -11.21 -13.64 -13.38
C THR A 157 -10.20 -14.01 -12.29
N PRO A 158 -10.66 -14.45 -11.10
CA PRO A 158 -9.76 -14.92 -10.07
C PRO A 158 -8.99 -16.16 -10.51
N ARG A 159 -7.84 -16.40 -9.88
CA ARG A 159 -6.99 -17.56 -10.16
C ARG A 159 -7.68 -18.86 -9.74
N THR A 160 -7.62 -19.86 -10.60
CA THR A 160 -8.12 -21.22 -10.34
C THR A 160 -7.07 -22.09 -9.66
N ALA A 161 -7.52 -23.13 -8.96
CA ALA A 161 -6.62 -24.10 -8.34
C ALA A 161 -5.82 -24.84 -9.42
N THR A 162 -4.50 -24.63 -9.43
CA THR A 162 -3.58 -25.29 -10.37
C THR A 162 -2.45 -25.94 -9.58
N PRO A 163 -2.30 -27.28 -9.64
CA PRO A 163 -1.17 -27.97 -9.02
C PRO A 163 0.16 -27.53 -9.64
N VAL A 164 1.12 -27.17 -8.80
CA VAL A 164 2.47 -26.78 -9.20
C VAL A 164 3.47 -27.50 -8.29
N ALA A 165 4.36 -28.30 -8.89
CA ALA A 165 5.35 -29.06 -8.12
C ALA A 165 6.40 -28.16 -7.45
N ARG A 166 6.69 -27.00 -8.06
CA ARG A 166 7.64 -26.00 -7.58
C ARG A 166 7.02 -24.61 -7.71
N PRO A 167 6.24 -24.16 -6.71
CA PRO A 167 5.58 -22.87 -6.75
C PRO A 167 6.57 -21.71 -6.88
N ARG A 168 6.21 -20.71 -7.68
CA ARG A 168 6.89 -19.41 -7.72
C ARG A 168 6.44 -18.60 -6.52
N VAL A 169 7.35 -18.27 -5.63
CA VAL A 169 7.07 -17.47 -4.43
C VAL A 169 7.70 -16.10 -4.61
N LEU A 170 6.90 -15.05 -4.42
CA LEU A 170 7.39 -13.67 -4.40
C LEU A 170 7.34 -13.15 -2.96
N ALA A 171 8.42 -12.55 -2.49
CA ALA A 171 8.47 -11.87 -1.19
C ALA A 171 8.88 -10.42 -1.35
N PHE A 172 8.14 -9.49 -0.75
CA PHE A 172 8.48 -8.07 -0.70
C PHE A 172 7.84 -7.40 0.53
N PHE A 173 8.56 -6.53 1.24
CA PHE A 173 8.13 -6.01 2.55
C PHE A 173 8.11 -4.47 2.57
N GLY A 174 7.47 -3.89 1.55
CA GLY A 174 7.48 -2.44 1.31
C GLY A 174 8.69 -1.96 0.52
N GLY A 175 8.73 -0.67 0.21
CA GLY A 175 9.75 -0.11 -0.69
C GLY A 175 11.19 -0.15 -0.16
N THR A 176 11.38 -0.28 1.16
CA THR A 176 12.70 -0.17 1.81
C THR A 176 13.04 -1.32 2.75
N ASP A 177 12.08 -2.20 3.08
CA ASP A 177 12.22 -3.20 4.14
C ASP A 177 12.89 -2.64 5.42
N ALA A 178 12.37 -1.52 5.91
CA ALA A 178 12.99 -0.75 7.00
C ALA A 178 13.20 -1.58 8.29
N PHE A 179 12.35 -2.60 8.50
CA PHE A 179 12.36 -3.45 9.69
C PHE A 179 13.04 -4.81 9.49
N GLY A 180 13.62 -5.08 8.32
CA GLY A 180 14.35 -6.32 8.05
C GLY A 180 13.48 -7.57 8.07
N ALA A 181 12.27 -7.49 7.51
CA ALA A 181 11.37 -8.63 7.38
C ALA A 181 11.88 -9.65 6.36
N ALA A 182 12.57 -9.21 5.29
CA ALA A 182 12.95 -10.09 4.19
C ALA A 182 13.82 -11.28 4.62
N PRO A 183 14.92 -11.10 5.40
CA PRO A 183 15.73 -12.24 5.83
C PRO A 183 15.00 -13.17 6.79
N VAL A 184 14.13 -12.63 7.66
CA VAL A 184 13.37 -13.44 8.62
C VAL A 184 12.41 -14.36 7.86
N LEU A 185 11.61 -13.79 6.95
CA LEU A 185 10.60 -14.56 6.23
C LEU A 185 11.19 -15.48 5.16
N ALA A 186 12.31 -15.10 4.53
CA ALA A 186 13.05 -15.99 3.64
C ALA A 186 13.51 -17.27 4.37
N ARG A 187 14.04 -17.14 5.60
CA ARG A 187 14.41 -18.30 6.42
C ARG A 187 13.19 -19.15 6.80
N VAL A 188 12.06 -18.54 7.14
CA VAL A 188 10.82 -19.27 7.45
C VAL A 188 10.33 -20.05 6.22
N LEU A 189 10.37 -19.43 5.02
CA LEU A 189 10.04 -20.09 3.76
C LEU A 189 10.95 -21.28 3.48
N LEU A 190 12.27 -21.11 3.61
CA LEU A 190 13.22 -22.21 3.42
C LEU A 190 12.99 -23.36 4.43
N ALA A 191 12.71 -23.02 5.69
CA ALA A 191 12.42 -23.98 6.75
C ALA A 191 11.17 -24.84 6.51
N THR A 192 10.29 -24.47 5.57
CA THR A 192 9.18 -25.34 5.15
C THR A 192 9.65 -26.64 4.49
N GLY A 193 10.88 -26.67 3.95
CA GLY A 193 11.43 -27.78 3.19
C GLY A 193 10.67 -28.09 1.89
N HIS A 194 9.74 -27.23 1.47
CA HIS A 194 8.98 -27.40 0.23
C HIS A 194 9.80 -26.90 -0.97
N PRO A 195 9.84 -27.63 -2.11
CA PRO A 195 10.45 -27.12 -3.34
C PRO A 195 9.78 -25.81 -3.80
N MET A 196 10.56 -24.78 -4.11
CA MET A 196 10.00 -23.48 -4.56
C MET A 196 11.05 -22.64 -5.30
N ASP A 197 10.58 -21.68 -6.07
CA ASP A 197 11.40 -20.60 -6.62
C ASP A 197 11.07 -19.29 -5.90
N LEU A 198 11.87 -18.92 -4.90
CA LEU A 198 11.68 -17.71 -4.13
C LEU A 198 12.40 -16.53 -4.79
N THR A 199 11.64 -15.53 -5.25
CA THR A 199 12.17 -14.21 -5.61
C THR A 199 11.89 -13.23 -4.47
N VAL A 200 12.92 -12.51 -4.01
CA VAL A 200 12.81 -11.53 -2.92
C VAL A 200 13.15 -10.13 -3.44
N VAL A 201 12.22 -9.19 -3.37
CA VAL A 201 12.47 -7.79 -3.75
C VAL A 201 13.13 -7.08 -2.57
N VAL A 202 14.34 -6.57 -2.79
CA VAL A 202 15.17 -5.94 -1.74
C VAL A 202 15.93 -4.75 -2.31
N GLY A 203 15.85 -3.59 -1.65
CA GLY A 203 16.56 -2.36 -2.03
C GLY A 203 17.81 -2.06 -1.22
N ARG A 204 18.19 -2.96 -0.31
CA ARG A 204 19.23 -2.80 0.69
C ARG A 204 20.37 -3.80 0.45
N ALA A 205 21.58 -3.30 0.21
CA ALA A 205 22.72 -4.15 -0.18
C ALA A 205 23.16 -5.12 0.93
N ASP A 206 23.02 -4.72 2.19
CA ASP A 206 23.29 -5.57 3.35
C ASP A 206 22.30 -6.75 3.41
N VAL A 207 21.02 -6.48 3.20
CA VAL A 207 19.96 -7.50 3.16
C VAL A 207 20.12 -8.41 1.94
N GLU A 208 20.47 -7.86 0.78
CA GLU A 208 20.78 -8.66 -0.42
C GLU A 208 21.92 -9.65 -0.17
N THR A 209 23.00 -9.18 0.47
CA THR A 209 24.14 -10.02 0.84
C THR A 209 23.73 -11.14 1.81
N GLU A 210 22.91 -10.81 2.81
CA GLU A 210 22.39 -11.79 3.77
C GLU A 210 21.52 -12.85 3.08
N LEU A 211 20.65 -12.44 2.14
CA LEU A 211 19.80 -13.35 1.36
C LEU A 211 20.62 -14.25 0.43
N ALA A 212 21.67 -13.71 -0.20
CA ALA A 212 22.58 -14.47 -1.05
C ALA A 212 23.39 -15.50 -0.28
N ALA A 213 23.63 -15.28 1.02
CA ALA A 213 24.32 -16.22 1.90
C ALA A 213 23.42 -17.36 2.43
N LEU A 214 22.09 -17.29 2.23
CA LEU A 214 21.20 -18.37 2.63
C LEU A 214 21.48 -19.63 1.81
N THR A 215 21.48 -20.80 2.45
CA THR A 215 21.63 -22.10 1.78
C THR A 215 20.25 -22.74 1.59
N PRO A 216 19.72 -22.78 0.36
CA PRO A 216 18.42 -23.41 0.09
C PRO A 216 18.51 -24.94 0.24
N GLY A 217 17.42 -25.57 0.67
CA GLY A 217 17.29 -27.02 0.69
C GLY A 217 17.03 -27.61 -0.70
N ARG A 218 16.83 -28.94 -0.76
CA ARG A 218 16.56 -29.65 -2.02
C ARG A 218 15.33 -29.08 -2.72
N GLY A 219 15.52 -28.64 -3.98
CA GLY A 219 14.44 -28.11 -4.82
C GLY A 219 14.01 -26.68 -4.48
N GLN A 220 14.73 -26.00 -3.59
CA GLN A 220 14.52 -24.59 -3.28
C GLN A 220 15.53 -23.72 -4.02
N ALA A 221 15.12 -22.53 -4.45
CA ALA A 221 16.01 -21.48 -4.93
C ALA A 221 15.60 -20.14 -4.30
N VAL A 222 16.59 -19.27 -4.06
CA VAL A 222 16.39 -17.90 -3.59
C VAL A 222 17.10 -16.95 -4.54
N ARG A 223 16.37 -15.94 -5.02
CA ARG A 223 16.90 -14.89 -5.89
C ARG A 223 16.50 -13.52 -5.36
N PRO A 224 17.41 -12.77 -4.73
CA PRO A 224 17.17 -11.36 -4.47
C PRO A 224 17.12 -10.59 -5.80
N VAL A 225 16.24 -9.59 -5.89
CA VAL A 225 16.13 -8.68 -7.03
C VAL A 225 15.94 -7.25 -6.52
N PRO A 226 16.42 -6.22 -7.24
CA PRO A 226 16.24 -4.84 -6.84
C PRO A 226 14.76 -4.41 -6.91
N PRO A 227 14.38 -3.28 -6.28
CA PRO A 227 13.06 -2.68 -6.45
C PRO A 227 12.78 -2.42 -7.93
N THR A 228 11.57 -2.76 -8.37
CA THR A 228 11.18 -2.73 -9.78
C THR A 228 9.77 -2.18 -9.97
N ASP A 229 9.53 -1.58 -11.14
CA ASP A 229 8.22 -1.16 -11.60
C ASP A 229 7.35 -2.35 -12.07
N ASP A 230 7.98 -3.50 -12.33
CA ASP A 230 7.32 -4.73 -12.76
C ASP A 230 6.69 -5.53 -11.60
N LEU A 231 6.58 -4.93 -10.40
CA LEU A 231 6.02 -5.62 -9.23
C LEU A 231 4.62 -6.21 -9.50
N PRO A 232 3.67 -5.51 -10.16
CA PRO A 232 2.37 -6.10 -10.49
C PRO A 232 2.47 -7.34 -11.39
N ALA A 233 3.42 -7.36 -12.34
CA ALA A 233 3.65 -8.51 -13.20
C ALA A 233 4.25 -9.68 -12.40
N LEU A 234 5.21 -9.41 -11.49
CA LEU A 234 5.77 -10.43 -10.60
C LEU A 234 4.69 -11.03 -9.68
N VAL A 235 3.81 -10.19 -9.12
CA VAL A 235 2.69 -10.64 -8.28
C VAL A 235 1.74 -11.53 -9.09
N THR A 236 1.39 -11.11 -10.31
CA THR A 236 0.50 -11.87 -11.20
C THR A 236 1.13 -13.18 -11.68
N ALA A 237 2.46 -13.28 -11.72
CA ALA A 237 3.16 -14.52 -12.09
C ALA A 237 3.44 -15.45 -10.90
N ALA A 238 3.37 -14.96 -9.67
CA ALA A 238 3.66 -15.73 -8.46
C ALA A 238 2.50 -16.63 -8.06
N ASP A 239 2.80 -17.85 -7.63
CA ASP A 239 1.83 -18.80 -7.08
C ASP A 239 1.50 -18.49 -5.63
N LEU A 240 2.40 -17.84 -4.89
CA LEU A 240 2.21 -17.35 -3.53
C LEU A 240 3.00 -16.05 -3.33
N VAL A 241 2.38 -15.06 -2.71
CA VAL A 241 3.04 -13.82 -2.32
C VAL A 241 3.18 -13.75 -0.79
N VAL A 242 4.36 -13.35 -0.32
CA VAL A 242 4.61 -13.05 1.09
C VAL A 242 4.93 -11.57 1.24
N SER A 243 4.18 -10.84 2.06
CA SER A 243 4.37 -9.39 2.18
C SER A 243 4.09 -8.86 3.58
N ALA A 244 4.47 -7.60 3.82
CA ALA A 244 4.04 -6.86 4.99
C ALA A 244 2.56 -6.45 4.88
N ALA A 245 1.85 -6.37 6.00
CA ALA A 245 0.44 -6.00 6.07
C ALA A 245 0.20 -4.48 5.92
N GLY A 246 0.73 -3.87 4.85
CA GLY A 246 0.62 -2.44 4.54
C GLY A 246 -0.32 -2.13 3.38
N THR A 247 -0.11 -0.98 2.72
CA THR A 247 -0.91 -0.52 1.57
C THR A 247 -0.89 -1.47 0.38
N SER A 248 0.19 -2.26 0.21
CA SER A 248 0.29 -3.31 -0.81
C SER A 248 -0.78 -4.40 -0.67
N THR A 249 -1.38 -4.57 0.51
CA THR A 249 -2.49 -5.51 0.72
C THR A 249 -3.62 -5.29 -0.29
N TRP A 250 -3.95 -4.03 -0.59
CA TRP A 250 -5.02 -3.70 -1.53
C TRP A 250 -4.61 -3.94 -2.99
N GLU A 251 -3.33 -3.75 -3.33
CA GLU A 251 -2.79 -4.14 -4.65
C GLU A 251 -2.90 -5.67 -4.82
N LEU A 252 -2.50 -6.45 -3.80
CA LEU A 252 -2.58 -7.92 -3.81
C LEU A 252 -4.03 -8.40 -3.92
N CYS A 253 -4.96 -7.76 -3.21
CA CYS A 253 -6.38 -8.08 -3.33
C CYS A 253 -6.90 -7.79 -4.75
N CYS A 254 -6.60 -6.62 -5.30
CA CYS A 254 -7.01 -6.25 -6.65
C CYS A 254 -6.53 -7.27 -7.70
N LEU A 255 -5.28 -7.69 -7.60
CA LEU A 255 -4.67 -8.66 -8.50
C LEU A 255 -5.14 -10.11 -8.25
N GLY A 256 -5.91 -10.36 -7.19
CA GLY A 256 -6.30 -11.72 -6.79
C GLY A 256 -5.10 -12.59 -6.43
N ALA A 257 -4.08 -12.01 -5.81
CA ALA A 257 -2.88 -12.73 -5.44
C ALA A 257 -3.13 -13.58 -4.18
N PRO A 258 -2.81 -14.89 -4.20
CA PRO A 258 -2.76 -15.67 -2.97
C PRO A 258 -1.63 -15.13 -2.08
N ALA A 259 -2.00 -14.53 -0.95
CA ALA A 259 -1.06 -13.81 -0.10
C ALA A 259 -0.97 -14.38 1.32
N ALA A 260 0.22 -14.32 1.89
CA ALA A 260 0.47 -14.48 3.32
C ALA A 260 1.15 -13.22 3.86
N LEU A 261 0.58 -12.63 4.91
CA LEU A 261 0.99 -11.34 5.43
C LEU A 261 1.67 -11.46 6.79
N VAL A 262 2.67 -10.62 7.03
CA VAL A 262 3.27 -10.39 8.35
C VAL A 262 2.95 -8.98 8.83
N CYS A 263 2.55 -8.84 10.09
CA CYS A 263 2.37 -7.55 10.73
C CYS A 263 3.74 -7.00 11.17
N VAL A 264 4.18 -5.89 10.59
CA VAL A 264 5.55 -5.37 10.80
C VAL A 264 5.60 -4.29 11.87
N VAL A 265 4.59 -3.43 11.92
CA VAL A 265 4.48 -2.29 12.83
C VAL A 265 3.14 -2.30 13.55
N ASP A 266 3.06 -1.70 14.73
CA ASP A 266 1.88 -1.82 15.60
C ASP A 266 0.61 -1.23 14.98
N ASN A 267 0.72 -0.15 14.21
CA ASN A 267 -0.40 0.47 13.49
C ASN A 267 -0.99 -0.43 12.38
N GLN A 268 -0.36 -1.56 12.04
CA GLN A 268 -0.92 -2.54 11.10
C GLN A 268 -1.78 -3.61 11.78
N ARG A 269 -1.69 -3.79 13.11
CA ARG A 269 -2.29 -4.94 13.82
C ARG A 269 -3.78 -5.11 13.56
N GLU A 270 -4.53 -4.01 13.65
CA GLU A 270 -5.98 -4.01 13.45
C GLU A 270 -6.35 -4.38 12.02
N SER A 271 -5.76 -3.71 11.03
CA SER A 271 -5.98 -3.98 9.61
C SER A 271 -5.55 -5.40 9.23
N TYR A 272 -4.40 -5.85 9.73
CA TYR A 272 -3.90 -7.21 9.58
C TYR A 272 -4.91 -8.24 10.12
N GLY A 273 -5.41 -8.05 11.34
CA GLY A 273 -6.41 -8.94 11.95
C GLY A 273 -7.65 -9.05 11.08
N ARG A 274 -8.25 -7.92 10.68
CA ARG A 274 -9.44 -7.89 9.83
C ARG A 274 -9.23 -8.62 8.49
N VAL A 275 -8.09 -8.41 7.84
CA VAL A 275 -7.74 -9.03 6.55
C VAL A 275 -7.60 -10.55 6.68
N VAL A 276 -6.96 -11.01 7.76
CA VAL A 276 -6.78 -12.44 8.04
C VAL A 276 -8.09 -13.11 8.44
N ASP A 277 -8.90 -12.47 9.28
CA ASP A 277 -10.19 -12.99 9.73
C ASP A 277 -11.20 -13.09 8.59
N ALA A 278 -11.20 -12.11 7.66
CA ALA A 278 -11.98 -12.17 6.43
C ALA A 278 -11.42 -13.21 5.42
N GLY A 279 -10.23 -13.76 5.69
CA GLY A 279 -9.55 -14.72 4.83
C GLY A 279 -9.17 -14.17 3.46
N LEU A 280 -8.85 -12.89 3.38
CA LEU A 280 -8.31 -12.26 2.17
C LEU A 280 -6.82 -12.61 1.99
N ALA A 281 -6.12 -12.84 3.10
CA ALA A 281 -4.75 -13.33 3.13
C ALA A 281 -4.56 -14.27 4.34
N ALA A 282 -3.52 -15.10 4.31
CA ALA A 282 -3.11 -15.88 5.46
C ALA A 282 -2.27 -15.05 6.42
N GLY A 283 -2.42 -15.26 7.73
CA GLY A 283 -1.62 -14.60 8.76
C GLY A 283 -0.35 -15.35 9.10
N LEU A 284 0.80 -14.66 9.09
CA LEU A 284 2.10 -15.19 9.54
C LEU A 284 2.48 -14.76 10.97
N GLY A 285 1.67 -13.89 11.57
CA GLY A 285 1.93 -13.29 12.87
C GLY A 285 2.69 -11.97 12.75
N GLU A 286 3.39 -11.61 13.82
CA GLU A 286 4.07 -10.33 13.96
C GLU A 286 5.58 -10.47 13.82
N LEU A 287 6.20 -9.52 13.12
CA LEU A 287 7.64 -9.55 12.88
C LEU A 287 8.47 -9.57 14.17
N PRO A 288 8.18 -8.78 15.23
CA PRO A 288 8.93 -8.87 16.49
C PRO A 288 8.93 -10.27 17.09
N ALA A 289 7.79 -10.98 17.05
CA ALA A 289 7.69 -12.35 17.54
C ALA A 289 8.49 -13.32 16.64
N LEU A 290 8.44 -13.15 15.32
CA LEU A 290 9.21 -13.96 14.38
C LEU A 290 10.72 -13.71 14.45
N ALA A 291 11.15 -12.50 14.80
CA ALA A 291 12.56 -12.12 14.96
C ALA A 291 13.13 -12.52 16.33
N ALA A 292 12.28 -12.75 17.33
CA ALA A 292 12.72 -13.06 18.69
C ALA A 292 13.63 -14.30 18.77
N ALA A 293 14.61 -14.25 19.69
CA ALA A 293 15.45 -15.39 20.02
C ALA A 293 14.72 -16.38 20.96
N GLY A 294 15.35 -17.53 21.21
CA GLY A 294 14.85 -18.50 22.18
C GLY A 294 13.61 -19.27 21.75
N LEU A 295 12.95 -19.91 22.72
CA LEU A 295 11.76 -20.75 22.49
C LEU A 295 10.57 -19.98 21.89
N PRO A 296 10.21 -18.77 22.37
CA PRO A 296 9.05 -18.05 21.84
C PRO A 296 9.18 -17.75 20.34
N GLY A 297 10.32 -17.23 19.90
CA GLY A 297 10.53 -16.96 18.48
C GLY A 297 10.62 -18.21 17.62
N ARG A 298 11.19 -19.31 18.14
CA ARG A 298 11.16 -20.61 17.44
C ARG A 298 9.73 -21.10 17.25
N ALA A 299 8.88 -20.98 18.26
CA ALA A 299 7.47 -21.36 18.18
C ALA A 299 6.70 -20.49 17.17
N ALA A 300 6.92 -19.17 17.18
CA ALA A 300 6.32 -18.24 16.22
C ALA A 300 6.72 -18.60 14.77
N ARG A 301 8.03 -18.79 14.51
CA ARG A 301 8.53 -19.20 13.19
C ARG A 301 7.99 -20.56 12.74
N ALA A 302 7.86 -21.52 13.66
CA ALA A 302 7.25 -22.82 13.35
C ALA A 302 5.77 -22.70 12.98
N GLY A 303 5.02 -21.79 13.65
CA GLY A 303 3.64 -21.46 13.30
C GLY A 303 3.53 -20.88 11.88
N ALA A 304 4.31 -19.85 11.58
CA ALA A 304 4.37 -19.25 10.25
C ALA A 304 4.79 -20.26 9.17
N ALA A 305 5.79 -21.11 9.44
CA ALA A 305 6.22 -22.16 8.51
C ALA A 305 5.11 -23.19 8.23
N ARG A 306 4.31 -23.58 9.23
CA ARG A 306 3.13 -24.45 9.01
C ARG A 306 2.08 -23.78 8.11
N THR A 307 1.80 -22.50 8.32
CA THR A 307 0.88 -21.74 7.47
C THR A 307 1.38 -21.69 6.02
N LEU A 308 2.65 -21.33 5.81
CA LEU A 308 3.26 -21.27 4.48
C LEU A 308 3.29 -22.64 3.81
N ARG A 309 3.67 -23.69 4.56
CA ARG A 309 3.68 -25.07 4.05
C ARG A 309 2.30 -25.49 3.56
N ALA A 310 1.25 -25.24 4.34
CA ALA A 310 -0.12 -25.56 3.95
C ALA A 310 -0.57 -24.81 2.68
N LEU A 311 -0.09 -23.59 2.45
CA LEU A 311 -0.35 -22.85 1.21
C LEU A 311 0.47 -23.39 0.04
N LEU A 312 1.72 -23.78 0.25
CA LEU A 312 2.58 -24.34 -0.80
C LEU A 312 2.06 -25.71 -1.26
N ASP A 313 1.60 -26.56 -0.34
CA ASP A 313 1.08 -27.90 -0.64
C ASP A 313 -0.32 -27.89 -1.30
N SER A 314 -1.16 -26.87 -1.06
CA SER A 314 -2.58 -26.88 -1.53
C SER A 314 -2.90 -25.76 -2.52
N PRO A 315 -3.08 -26.08 -3.82
CA PRO A 315 -3.55 -25.10 -4.79
C PRO A 315 -4.97 -24.61 -4.52
N GLU A 316 -5.82 -25.41 -3.85
CA GLU A 316 -7.19 -25.03 -3.47
C GLU A 316 -7.18 -23.91 -2.43
N ARG A 317 -6.31 -23.99 -1.42
CA ARG A 317 -6.16 -22.93 -0.41
C ARG A 317 -5.69 -21.63 -1.05
N ARG A 318 -4.75 -21.70 -1.99
CA ARG A 318 -4.28 -20.52 -2.74
C ARG A 318 -5.39 -19.93 -3.59
N ALA A 319 -6.12 -20.75 -4.34
CA ALA A 319 -7.25 -20.29 -5.14
C ALA A 319 -8.38 -19.66 -4.29
N ALA A 320 -8.66 -20.22 -3.11
CA ALA A 320 -9.66 -19.66 -2.19
C ALA A 320 -9.28 -18.30 -1.61
N LEU A 321 -8.00 -18.08 -1.27
CA LEU A 321 -7.49 -16.75 -0.89
C LEU A 321 -7.59 -15.79 -2.08
N ALA A 322 -7.05 -16.19 -3.23
CA ALA A 322 -7.04 -15.41 -4.46
C ALA A 322 -8.44 -14.94 -4.88
N ALA A 323 -9.43 -15.85 -4.85
CA ALA A 323 -10.80 -15.55 -5.24
C ALA A 323 -11.48 -14.54 -4.31
N ARG A 324 -11.31 -14.70 -2.99
CA ARG A 324 -11.86 -13.75 -2.01
C ARG A 324 -11.20 -12.38 -2.16
N ALA A 325 -9.87 -12.35 -2.22
CA ALA A 325 -9.11 -11.11 -2.37
C ALA A 325 -9.51 -10.34 -3.64
N TRP A 326 -9.59 -11.03 -4.79
CA TRP A 326 -10.01 -10.49 -6.09
C TRP A 326 -11.43 -9.91 -6.08
N ALA A 327 -12.33 -10.54 -5.33
CA ALA A 327 -13.72 -10.10 -5.21
C ALA A 327 -13.87 -8.87 -4.29
N THR A 328 -12.94 -8.68 -3.34
CA THR A 328 -13.01 -7.58 -2.36
C THR A 328 -12.55 -6.23 -2.91
N VAL A 329 -11.60 -6.21 -3.83
CA VAL A 329 -11.05 -4.98 -4.43
C VAL A 329 -11.19 -5.00 -5.94
N ASP A 330 -12.01 -4.09 -6.47
CA ASP A 330 -12.38 -4.08 -7.89
C ASP A 330 -11.50 -3.18 -8.78
N GLY A 331 -10.55 -2.48 -8.18
CA GLY A 331 -9.62 -1.58 -8.89
C GLY A 331 -10.21 -0.22 -9.28
N ARG A 332 -11.44 0.13 -8.85
CA ARG A 332 -12.12 1.38 -9.24
C ARG A 332 -12.07 2.47 -8.17
N GLY A 333 -11.37 2.23 -7.07
CA GLY A 333 -11.39 3.11 -5.89
C GLY A 333 -10.94 4.54 -6.18
N ARG A 334 -9.79 4.73 -6.81
CA ARG A 334 -9.29 6.06 -7.15
C ARG A 334 -10.24 6.88 -8.03
N ALA A 335 -10.95 6.23 -8.96
CA ALA A 335 -11.90 6.90 -9.84
C ALA A 335 -13.10 7.42 -9.04
N ARG A 336 -13.63 6.61 -8.11
CA ARG A 336 -14.69 7.02 -7.17
C ARG A 336 -14.26 8.17 -6.26
N VAL A 337 -13.01 8.14 -5.80
CA VAL A 337 -12.45 9.22 -4.97
C VAL A 337 -12.34 10.51 -5.79
N ALA A 338 -11.79 10.45 -7.01
CA ALA A 338 -11.71 11.60 -7.90
C ALA A 338 -13.10 12.16 -8.23
N ASP A 339 -14.10 11.31 -8.51
CA ASP A 339 -15.49 11.74 -8.73
C ASP A 339 -16.06 12.51 -7.53
N ALA A 340 -15.85 11.97 -6.32
CA ALA A 340 -16.35 12.59 -5.10
C ALA A 340 -15.71 13.96 -4.83
N VAL A 341 -14.41 14.10 -5.10
CA VAL A 341 -13.67 15.37 -4.96
C VAL A 341 -14.11 16.38 -6.02
N LEU A 342 -14.13 15.98 -7.30
CA LEU A 342 -14.47 16.87 -8.41
C LEU A 342 -15.93 17.36 -8.36
N ALA A 343 -16.84 16.58 -7.77
CA ALA A 343 -18.23 16.99 -7.56
C ALA A 343 -18.38 18.19 -6.60
N LEU A 344 -17.35 18.51 -5.80
CA LEU A 344 -17.35 19.64 -4.87
C LEU A 344 -16.71 20.90 -5.47
N VAL A 345 -15.86 20.75 -6.50
CA VAL A 345 -15.19 21.88 -7.14
C VAL A 345 -16.22 22.70 -7.93
N GLY A 346 -16.36 23.98 -7.57
CA GLY A 346 -17.32 24.89 -8.21
C GLY A 346 -18.77 24.76 -7.69
N ALA A 347 -19.04 23.95 -6.67
CA ALA A 347 -20.31 23.97 -5.96
C ALA A 347 -20.40 25.26 -5.11
N PRO A 348 -21.57 25.92 -5.02
CA PRO A 348 -21.73 27.06 -4.11
C PRO A 348 -21.43 26.64 -2.67
N SER A 349 -20.69 27.49 -1.95
CA SER A 349 -20.27 27.27 -0.57
C SER A 349 -21.48 26.86 0.29
N ARG A 350 -21.38 25.72 0.98
CA ARG A 350 -22.39 25.34 1.97
C ARG A 350 -22.23 26.25 3.18
N SER A 351 -23.17 27.18 3.33
CA SER A 351 -23.33 28.07 4.49
C SER A 351 -23.50 27.29 5.79
#